data_AF-K1UQ54-F1
#
_entry.id   AF-K1UQ54-F1
#
_cell.length_a   1.000
_cell.length_b   1.000
_cell.length_c   1.000
_cell.angle_alpha   90.00
_cell.angle_beta   90.00
_cell.angle_gamma   90.00
#
_symmetry.space_group_name_H-M   'P 1'
#
loop_
_entity.id
_entity.type
_entity.pdbx_description
1 polymer ?
#
loop_
_entity_poly.entity_id
_entity_poly.type
_entity_poly.pdbx_seq_one_letter_code
_entity_poly.pdbx_strand_id
1 'polypeptide(L)'
;MASTMLSMKWNIDKMTLLNLSGSFSAMKGTNGSDSRQATYNENPELDITAPFNGEENGQTENDIRVNGIRMNSRSTSANRQYFLNADLTRRLNEKGSSLGLTMQYSEGRGKNEAFSVSSTTYYQLQDEWGNDSVLYRNQYYDSPNRNRKFSLGLILTQPLHKSLRAQLSYKFRRENQNNDRNTYDLSRFFDGTDDEPLYTLPEGYEAAYTDSLSNRSRSHTTAHEVALHLN
;
A
#
# COMPACT_ATOMS: atom_id res chain seq x y z
N MET A 1 5.30 6.65 -14.54
CA MET A 1 3.90 6.80 -14.10
C MET A 1 3.05 6.96 -15.35
N ALA A 2 1.92 6.26 -15.46
CA ALA A 2 0.98 6.41 -16.57
C ALA A 2 -0.36 6.88 -16.00
N SER A 3 -0.97 7.89 -16.60
CA SER A 3 -2.29 8.38 -16.20
C SER A 3 -3.09 8.84 -17.40
N THR A 4 -4.39 8.59 -17.38
CA THR A 4 -5.33 9.01 -18.42
C THR A 4 -6.60 9.51 -17.75
N MET A 5 -7.16 10.58 -18.29
CA MET A 5 -8.44 11.12 -17.87
C MET A 5 -9.37 11.19 -19.08
N LEU A 6 -10.63 10.84 -18.88
CA LEU A 6 -11.68 10.98 -19.86
C LEU A 6 -12.79 11.84 -19.24
N SER A 7 -13.32 12.78 -20.01
CA SER A 7 -14.52 13.51 -19.66
C SER A 7 -15.37 13.69 -20.90
N MET A 8 -16.67 13.43 -20.77
CA MET A 8 -17.65 13.54 -21.83
C MET A 8 -18.90 14.20 -21.27
N LYS A 9 -19.37 15.21 -21.98
CA LYS A 9 -20.64 15.87 -21.71
C LYS A 9 -21.55 15.65 -22.90
N TRP A 10 -22.73 15.10 -22.67
CA TRP A 10 -23.70 14.81 -23.71
C TRP A 10 -25.09 15.31 -23.32
N ASN A 11 -25.64 16.22 -24.11
CA ASN A 11 -27.05 16.57 -24.05
C ASN A 11 -27.82 15.51 -24.85
N ILE A 12 -28.43 14.55 -24.16
CA ILE A 12 -29.24 13.51 -24.80
C ILE A 12 -30.47 14.14 -25.46
N ASP A 13 -31.08 15.10 -24.77
CA ASP A 13 -32.16 15.94 -25.29
C ASP A 13 -32.07 17.35 -24.65
N LYS A 14 -33.03 18.25 -24.94
CA LYS A 14 -33.05 19.63 -24.39
C LYS A 14 -33.23 19.69 -22.86
N MET A 15 -33.67 18.61 -22.23
CA MET A 15 -33.99 18.50 -20.81
C MET A 15 -33.07 17.51 -20.07
N THR A 16 -32.30 16.69 -20.77
CA THR A 16 -31.52 15.58 -20.23
C THR A 16 -30.03 15.78 -20.53
N LEU A 17 -29.26 15.97 -19.47
CA LEU A 17 -27.81 16.12 -19.51
C LEU A 17 -27.14 14.91 -18.88
N LEU A 18 -26.18 14.32 -19.60
CA LEU A 18 -25.28 13.28 -19.11
C LEU A 18 -23.86 13.84 -19.04
N ASN A 19 -23.22 13.73 -17.88
CA ASN A 19 -21.79 13.94 -17.72
C ASN A 19 -21.16 12.62 -17.32
N LEU A 20 -20.12 12.21 -18.04
CA LEU A 20 -19.32 11.04 -17.72
C LEU A 20 -17.89 11.51 -17.53
N SER A 21 -17.26 11.10 -16.44
CA SER A 21 -15.85 11.32 -16.21
C SER A 21 -15.18 10.07 -15.68
N GLY A 22 -13.89 9.93 -15.96
CA GLY A 22 -13.13 8.82 -15.46
C GLY A 22 -11.64 9.12 -15.47
N SER A 23 -10.92 8.42 -14.61
CA SER A 23 -9.47 8.45 -14.62
C SER A 23 -8.90 7.08 -14.34
N PHE A 24 -7.74 6.85 -14.93
CA PHE A 24 -6.92 5.69 -14.69
C PHE A 24 -5.51 6.16 -14.39
N SER A 25 -4.89 5.59 -13.36
CA SER A 25 -3.48 5.79 -13.08
C SER A 25 -2.80 4.47 -12.74
N ALA A 26 -1.55 4.35 -13.17
CA ALA A 26 -0.67 3.24 -12.85
C ALA A 26 0.71 3.77 -12.49
N MET A 27 1.21 3.33 -11.35
CA MET A 27 2.54 3.64 -10.86
C MET A 27 3.26 2.33 -10.53
N LYS A 28 4.53 2.27 -10.89
CA LYS A 28 5.46 1.26 -10.39
C LYS A 28 6.64 1.97 -9.76
N GLY A 29 7.12 1.45 -8.65
CA GLY A 29 8.29 1.95 -7.94
C GLY A 29 9.17 0.79 -7.50
N THR A 30 10.46 1.05 -7.41
CA THR A 30 11.43 0.11 -6.85
C THR A 30 12.33 0.88 -5.91
N ASN A 31 12.46 0.38 -4.69
CA ASN A 31 13.27 1.01 -3.67
C ASN A 31 14.25 -0.03 -3.12
N GLY A 32 15.51 0.36 -2.99
CA GLY A 32 16.54 -0.40 -2.29
C GLY A 32 16.99 0.37 -1.07
N SER A 33 17.30 -0.33 0.01
CA SER A 33 17.92 0.24 1.19
C SER A 33 19.00 -0.71 1.65
N ASP A 34 20.17 -0.15 1.93
CA ASP A 34 21.27 -0.83 2.56
C ASP A 34 21.59 -0.12 3.87
N SER A 35 21.78 -0.89 4.93
CA SER A 35 22.00 -0.34 6.26
C SER A 35 22.93 -1.23 7.05
N ARG A 36 23.83 -0.59 7.79
CA ARG A 36 24.78 -1.24 8.68
C ARG A 36 24.71 -0.58 10.05
N GLN A 37 24.73 -1.40 11.08
CA GLN A 37 24.74 -0.98 12.46
C GLN A 37 25.77 -1.80 13.22
N ALA A 38 26.47 -1.16 14.14
CA ALA A 38 27.40 -1.80 15.07
C ALA A 38 27.11 -1.26 16.47
N THR A 39 27.09 -2.16 17.45
CA THR A 39 26.83 -1.84 18.85
C THR A 39 28.03 -2.23 19.69
N TYR A 40 28.45 -1.32 20.57
CA TYR A 40 29.60 -1.49 21.45
C TYR A 40 29.19 -1.19 22.89
N ASN A 41 29.82 -1.87 23.85
CA ASN A 41 29.62 -1.64 25.29
C ASN A 41 30.28 -0.35 25.77
N GLU A 42 31.38 0.03 25.12
CA GLU A 42 32.16 1.23 25.44
C GLU A 42 32.40 2.05 24.18
N ASN A 43 32.97 3.25 24.33
CA ASN A 43 33.31 4.09 23.18
C ASN A 43 34.40 3.39 22.35
N PRO A 44 34.11 2.99 21.10
CA PRO A 44 35.05 2.21 20.30
C PRO A 44 36.18 3.06 19.67
N GLU A 45 36.24 4.37 20.00
CA GLU A 45 37.21 5.35 19.49
C GLU A 45 37.37 5.33 17.95
N LEU A 46 36.28 5.00 17.25
CA LEU A 46 36.27 4.84 15.80
C LEU A 46 36.38 6.18 15.09
N ASP A 47 37.02 6.17 13.92
CA ASP A 47 36.99 7.27 12.98
C ASP A 47 35.55 7.49 12.46
N ILE A 48 34.96 8.62 12.84
CA ILE A 48 33.61 9.02 12.45
C ILE A 48 33.42 9.18 10.94
N THR A 49 34.50 9.34 10.18
CA THR A 49 34.45 9.46 8.71
C THR A 49 34.38 8.10 8.02
N ALA A 50 34.77 7.02 8.70
CA ALA A 50 34.71 5.65 8.21
C ALA A 50 34.45 4.63 9.35
N PRO A 51 33.30 4.75 10.06
CA PRO A 51 33.07 4.06 11.33
C PRO A 51 33.00 2.53 11.21
N PHE A 52 32.80 1.99 10.01
CA PHE A 52 32.70 0.55 9.78
C PHE A 52 33.97 -0.09 9.23
N ASN A 53 35.01 0.69 8.89
CA ASN A 53 36.30 0.16 8.46
C ASN A 53 37.07 -0.50 9.62
N GLY A 54 36.86 -0.03 10.86
CA GLY A 54 37.49 -0.61 12.05
C GLY A 54 36.99 -2.02 12.39
N GLU A 55 35.76 -2.37 12.02
CA GLU A 55 35.19 -3.71 12.22
C GLU A 55 35.73 -4.77 11.27
N GLU A 56 36.04 -4.40 10.01
CA GLU A 56 36.58 -5.32 8.99
C GLU A 56 38.09 -5.52 9.13
N ASN A 57 38.80 -4.54 9.70
CA ASN A 57 40.25 -4.57 9.89
C ASN A 57 40.68 -5.02 11.30
N GLY A 58 39.75 -5.43 12.17
CA GLY A 58 40.06 -5.91 13.53
C GLY A 58 40.66 -4.84 14.45
N GLN A 59 40.32 -3.56 14.23
CA GLN A 59 40.89 -2.43 14.97
C GLN A 59 40.16 -2.09 16.28
N THR A 60 39.07 -2.79 16.58
CA THR A 60 38.31 -2.64 17.84
C THR A 60 38.52 -3.88 18.69
N GLU A 61 38.79 -3.70 19.99
CA GLU A 61 38.96 -4.82 20.93
C GLU A 61 37.70 -5.70 20.93
N ASN A 62 37.89 -7.02 20.91
CA ASN A 62 36.77 -7.96 20.74
C ASN A 62 35.80 -7.97 21.94
N ASP A 63 36.24 -7.54 23.12
CA ASP A 63 35.46 -7.53 24.35
C ASP A 63 34.42 -6.41 24.41
N ILE A 64 34.69 -5.26 23.78
CA ILE A 64 33.74 -4.14 23.71
C ILE A 64 32.69 -4.31 22.60
N ARG A 65 32.88 -5.23 21.65
CA ARG A 65 31.94 -5.48 20.54
C ARG A 65 30.75 -6.30 21.01
N VAL A 66 29.54 -5.80 20.80
CA VAL A 66 28.31 -6.50 21.19
C VAL A 66 27.70 -7.22 20.00
N ASN A 67 27.33 -6.46 18.97
CA ASN A 67 26.79 -7.01 17.74
C ASN A 67 27.04 -6.13 16.52
N GLY A 68 27.07 -6.76 15.36
CA GLY A 68 27.08 -6.11 14.05
C GLY A 68 25.86 -6.57 13.27
N ILE A 69 25.08 -5.63 12.72
CA ILE A 69 23.89 -5.90 11.91
C ILE A 69 24.14 -5.34 10.51
N ARG A 70 23.99 -6.19 9.50
CA ARG A 70 23.88 -5.78 8.10
C ARG A 70 22.47 -6.11 7.63
N MET A 71 21.77 -5.11 7.09
CA MET A 71 20.43 -5.29 6.59
C MET A 71 20.30 -4.65 5.21
N ASN A 72 19.95 -5.47 4.24
CA ASN A 72 19.64 -5.05 2.89
C ASN A 72 18.19 -5.37 2.58
N SER A 73 17.50 -4.43 1.96
CA SER A 73 16.12 -4.63 1.55
C SER A 73 15.88 -4.07 0.16
N ARG A 74 15.06 -4.77 -0.60
CA ARG A 74 14.57 -4.29 -1.89
C ARG A 74 13.08 -4.52 -1.96
N SER A 75 12.36 -3.47 -2.28
CA SER A 75 10.92 -3.50 -2.46
C SER A 75 10.52 -3.06 -3.85
N THR A 76 9.46 -3.66 -4.37
CA THR A 76 8.78 -3.21 -5.58
C THR A 76 7.32 -2.95 -5.24
N SER A 77 6.81 -1.83 -5.73
CA SER A 77 5.41 -1.45 -5.58
C SER A 77 4.76 -1.28 -6.94
N ALA A 78 3.53 -1.73 -7.06
CA ALA A 78 2.70 -1.54 -8.24
C ALA A 78 1.30 -1.12 -7.80
N ASN A 79 0.93 0.12 -8.11
CA ASN A 79 -0.34 0.70 -7.74
C ASN A 79 -1.14 1.05 -8.99
N ARG A 80 -2.42 0.70 -9.00
CA ARG A 80 -3.37 1.03 -10.05
C ARG A 80 -4.61 1.63 -9.41
N GLN A 81 -5.06 2.75 -9.95
CA GLN A 81 -6.29 3.41 -9.50
C GLN A 81 -7.21 3.61 -10.69
N TYR A 82 -8.49 3.35 -10.46
CA TYR A 82 -9.58 3.51 -11.40
C TYR A 82 -10.64 4.38 -10.74
N PHE A 83 -11.13 5.37 -11.47
CA PHE A 83 -12.23 6.20 -11.05
C PHE A 83 -13.19 6.38 -12.23
N LEU A 84 -14.48 6.26 -11.96
CA LEU A 84 -15.56 6.50 -12.90
C LEU A 84 -16.66 7.27 -12.18
N ASN A 85 -17.19 8.28 -12.83
CA ASN A 85 -18.31 9.07 -12.36
C ASN A 85 -19.26 9.32 -13.52
N ALA A 86 -20.55 9.18 -13.24
CA ALA A 86 -21.62 9.43 -14.18
C ALA A 86 -22.70 10.24 -13.48
N ASP A 87 -23.06 11.37 -14.07
CA ASP A 87 -24.11 12.25 -13.57
C ASP A 87 -25.15 12.45 -14.67
N LEU A 88 -26.37 12.01 -14.42
CA LEU A 88 -27.52 12.17 -15.29
C LEU A 88 -28.48 13.15 -14.61
N THR A 89 -28.80 14.27 -15.27
CA THR A 89 -29.80 15.22 -14.80
C THR A 89 -30.89 15.36 -15.84
N ARG A 90 -32.14 15.17 -15.44
CA ARG A 90 -33.33 15.37 -16.28
C ARG A 90 -34.23 16.44 -15.68
N ARG A 91 -34.51 17.49 -16.44
CA ARG A 91 -35.56 18.46 -16.12
C ARG A 91 -36.92 17.82 -16.39
N LEU A 92 -37.82 17.90 -15.41
CA LEU A 92 -39.14 17.26 -15.46
C LEU A 92 -40.22 18.21 -15.99
N ASN A 93 -40.06 19.51 -15.83
CA ASN A 93 -41.01 20.50 -16.30
C ASN A 93 -40.37 21.88 -16.55
N GLU A 94 -41.09 22.75 -17.23
CA GLU A 94 -40.67 24.14 -17.46
C GLU A 94 -40.61 24.96 -16.16
N LYS A 95 -41.36 24.57 -15.11
CA LYS A 95 -41.34 25.22 -13.79
C LYS A 95 -40.01 25.07 -13.05
N GLY A 96 -39.16 24.13 -13.45
CA GLY A 96 -37.80 23.95 -12.92
C GLY A 96 -37.61 22.73 -12.01
N SER A 97 -38.57 21.80 -11.98
CA SER A 97 -38.37 20.49 -11.33
C SER A 97 -37.30 19.69 -12.08
N SER A 98 -36.43 19.00 -11.34
CA SER A 98 -35.40 18.14 -11.91
C SER A 98 -35.16 16.90 -11.08
N LEU A 99 -34.70 15.85 -11.75
CA LEU A 99 -34.22 14.62 -11.17
C LEU A 99 -32.75 14.45 -11.55
N GLY A 100 -31.88 14.29 -10.56
CA GLY A 100 -30.47 13.97 -10.71
C GLY A 100 -30.18 12.56 -10.24
N LEU A 101 -29.35 11.84 -10.98
CA LEU A 101 -28.81 10.53 -10.65
C LEU A 101 -27.29 10.61 -10.79
N THR A 102 -26.58 10.35 -9.70
CA THR A 102 -25.13 10.32 -9.63
C THR A 102 -24.66 8.91 -9.34
N MET A 103 -23.77 8.37 -10.16
CA MET A 103 -23.06 7.12 -9.90
C MET A 103 -21.57 7.43 -9.80
N GLN A 104 -20.92 6.88 -8.78
CA GLN A 104 -19.47 6.96 -8.63
C GLN A 104 -18.91 5.58 -8.29
N TYR A 105 -17.81 5.24 -8.94
CA TYR A 105 -17.08 4.01 -8.74
C TYR A 105 -15.59 4.34 -8.64
N SER A 106 -14.93 3.84 -7.62
CA SER A 106 -13.47 3.93 -7.51
C SER A 106 -12.89 2.61 -7.05
N GLU A 107 -11.79 2.20 -7.67
CA GLU A 107 -11.04 1.00 -7.28
C GLU A 107 -9.55 1.29 -7.25
N GLY A 108 -8.92 1.03 -6.11
CA GLY A 108 -7.47 1.01 -5.96
C GLY A 108 -6.99 -0.42 -5.79
N ARG A 109 -5.94 -0.80 -6.52
CA ARG A 109 -5.19 -2.04 -6.32
C ARG A 109 -3.73 -1.72 -6.13
N GLY A 110 -3.15 -2.21 -5.06
CA GLY A 110 -1.72 -2.13 -4.78
C GLY A 110 -1.15 -3.53 -4.63
N LYS A 111 0.07 -3.74 -5.10
CA LYS A 111 0.90 -4.88 -4.72
C LYS A 111 2.22 -4.32 -4.25
N ASN A 112 2.67 -4.75 -3.08
CA ASN A 112 3.99 -4.43 -2.58
C ASN A 112 4.72 -5.74 -2.28
N GLU A 113 5.83 -5.94 -2.96
CA GLU A 113 6.71 -7.09 -2.77
C GLU A 113 8.01 -6.59 -2.16
N ALA A 114 8.55 -7.26 -1.14
CA ALA A 114 9.79 -6.84 -0.53
C ALA A 114 10.64 -8.01 -0.07
N PHE A 115 11.94 -7.95 -0.38
CA PHE A 115 12.98 -8.80 0.18
C PHE A 115 13.64 -8.05 1.32
N SER A 116 13.90 -8.77 2.42
CA SER A 116 14.64 -8.29 3.57
C SER A 116 15.65 -9.36 3.95
N VAL A 117 16.93 -9.09 3.72
CA VAL A 117 18.05 -9.94 4.11
C VAL A 117 18.76 -9.24 5.24
N SER A 118 18.93 -9.94 6.35
CA SER A 118 19.64 -9.41 7.50
C SER A 118 20.54 -10.47 8.11
N SER A 119 21.75 -10.08 8.45
CA SER A 119 22.68 -10.87 9.25
C SER A 119 23.02 -10.09 10.52
N THR A 120 22.97 -10.79 11.65
CA THR A 120 23.40 -10.26 12.94
C THR A 120 24.51 -11.14 13.47
N THR A 121 25.71 -10.60 13.59
CA THR A 121 26.84 -11.25 14.24
C THR A 121 26.86 -10.84 15.71
N TYR A 122 26.88 -11.82 16.61
CA TYR A 122 27.00 -11.64 18.05
C TYR A 122 28.41 -12.02 18.48
N TYR A 123 29.23 -11.02 18.81
CA TYR A 123 30.65 -11.22 19.15
C TYR A 123 30.86 -11.78 20.58
N GLN A 124 29.82 -11.72 21.42
CA GLN A 124 29.86 -12.19 22.81
C GLN A 124 29.13 -13.53 23.01
N LEU A 125 28.61 -14.12 21.94
CA LEU A 125 27.90 -15.39 21.98
C LEU A 125 28.61 -16.37 21.06
N GLN A 126 29.08 -17.49 21.60
CA GLN A 126 29.76 -18.52 20.83
C GLN A 126 28.78 -19.54 20.25
N ASP A 127 29.04 -19.97 19.02
CA ASP A 127 28.36 -21.08 18.36
C ASP A 127 28.84 -22.45 18.91
N GLU A 128 28.29 -23.54 18.37
CA GLU A 128 28.64 -24.90 18.81
C GLU A 128 30.11 -25.28 18.57
N TRP A 129 30.84 -24.51 17.76
CA TRP A 129 32.25 -24.72 17.41
C TRP A 129 33.18 -23.69 18.06
N GLY A 130 32.66 -22.79 18.89
CA GLY A 130 33.43 -21.76 19.61
C GLY A 130 33.70 -20.48 18.83
N ASN A 131 33.06 -20.28 17.66
CA ASN A 131 33.14 -19.03 16.88
C ASN A 131 31.99 -18.07 17.24
N ASP A 132 32.05 -16.82 16.77
CA ASP A 132 30.96 -15.86 16.97
C ASP A 132 29.64 -16.36 16.34
N SER A 133 28.55 -16.27 17.10
CA SER A 133 27.23 -16.68 16.65
C SER A 133 26.67 -15.71 15.61
N VAL A 134 26.20 -16.24 14.49
CA VAL A 134 25.56 -15.44 13.43
C VAL A 134 24.10 -15.86 13.27
N LEU A 135 23.21 -14.89 13.35
CA LEU A 135 21.79 -15.05 13.05
C LEU A 135 21.50 -14.50 11.65
N TYR A 136 21.06 -15.39 10.75
CA TYR A 136 20.53 -15.01 9.45
C TYR A 136 19.00 -14.91 9.51
N ARG A 137 18.46 -13.84 8.94
CA ARG A 137 17.02 -13.65 8.79
C ARG A 137 16.73 -13.09 7.41
N ASN A 138 16.25 -13.98 6.54
CA ASN A 138 15.94 -13.68 5.15
C ASN A 138 14.44 -13.86 4.95
N GLN A 139 13.75 -12.78 4.57
CA GLN A 139 12.30 -12.79 4.48
C GLN A 139 11.83 -12.15 3.17
N TYR A 140 10.77 -12.73 2.61
CA TYR A 140 10.04 -12.16 1.50
C TYR A 140 8.62 -11.83 1.92
N TYR A 141 8.16 -10.63 1.54
CA TYR A 141 6.82 -10.14 1.80
C TYR A 141 6.07 -9.96 0.49
N ASP A 142 4.85 -10.49 0.39
CA ASP A 142 3.90 -10.16 -0.66
C ASP A 142 2.64 -9.56 -0.01
N SER A 143 2.41 -8.27 -0.27
CA SER A 143 1.35 -7.48 0.36
C SER A 143 0.39 -6.88 -0.66
N PRO A 144 -0.53 -7.68 -1.24
CA PRO A 144 -1.57 -7.16 -2.11
C PRO A 144 -2.67 -6.45 -1.29
N ASN A 145 -3.11 -5.31 -1.80
CA ASN A 145 -4.24 -4.57 -1.27
C ASN A 145 -5.24 -4.21 -2.37
N ARG A 146 -6.50 -4.11 -1.97
CA ARG A 146 -7.61 -3.74 -2.85
C ARG A 146 -8.63 -2.94 -2.09
N ASN A 147 -8.94 -1.74 -2.59
CA ASN A 147 -10.00 -0.89 -2.07
C ASN A 147 -11.02 -0.63 -3.19
N ARG A 148 -12.30 -0.89 -2.92
CA ARG A 148 -13.40 -0.65 -3.87
C ARG A 148 -14.46 0.19 -3.20
N LYS A 149 -14.83 1.31 -3.81
CA LYS A 149 -15.92 2.17 -3.38
C LYS A 149 -16.94 2.31 -4.50
N PHE A 150 -18.20 2.24 -4.13
CA PHE A 150 -19.33 2.48 -5.02
C PHE A 150 -20.31 3.42 -4.30
N SER A 151 -20.84 4.40 -5.02
CA SER A 151 -21.94 5.20 -4.51
C SER A 151 -22.96 5.51 -5.58
N LEU A 152 -24.23 5.53 -5.17
CA LEU A 152 -25.38 5.90 -5.98
C LEU A 152 -26.14 7.00 -5.27
N GLY A 153 -26.35 8.12 -5.93
CA GLY A 153 -27.06 9.28 -5.40
C GLY A 153 -28.27 9.60 -6.28
N LEU A 154 -29.39 9.89 -5.64
CA LEU A 154 -30.60 10.40 -6.27
C LEU A 154 -30.92 11.75 -5.64
N ILE A 155 -31.27 12.75 -6.46
CA ILE A 155 -31.72 14.05 -5.99
C ILE A 155 -32.95 14.48 -6.77
N LEU A 156 -34.02 14.80 -6.05
CA LEU A 156 -35.24 15.39 -6.60
C LEU A 156 -35.30 16.85 -6.17
N THR A 157 -35.32 17.76 -7.13
CA THR A 157 -35.53 19.19 -6.89
C THR A 157 -36.92 19.58 -7.38
N GLN A 158 -37.71 20.22 -6.51
CA GLN A 158 -39.06 20.69 -6.82
C GLN A 158 -39.24 22.15 -6.37
N PRO A 159 -39.58 23.06 -7.30
CA PRO A 159 -39.98 24.42 -6.95
C PRO A 159 -41.40 24.38 -6.40
N LEU A 160 -41.58 24.78 -5.14
CA LEU A 160 -42.86 24.87 -4.45
C LEU A 160 -43.51 26.25 -4.67
N HIS A 161 -42.70 27.31 -4.64
CA HIS A 161 -43.11 28.68 -4.90
C HIS A 161 -42.02 29.43 -5.69
N LYS A 162 -42.28 30.67 -6.13
CA LYS A 162 -41.30 31.48 -6.88
C LYS A 162 -39.96 31.67 -6.15
N SER A 163 -39.98 31.62 -4.82
CA SER A 163 -38.83 31.78 -3.93
C SER A 163 -38.53 30.56 -3.07
N LEU A 164 -39.25 29.44 -3.26
CA LEU A 164 -39.11 28.25 -2.42
C LEU A 164 -38.92 27.00 -3.26
N ARG A 165 -37.85 26.26 -3.00
CA ARG A 165 -37.43 25.02 -3.64
C ARG A 165 -37.16 23.97 -2.58
N ALA A 166 -37.76 22.80 -2.74
CA ALA A 166 -37.44 21.62 -1.96
C ALA A 166 -36.46 20.74 -2.74
N GLN A 167 -35.44 20.24 -2.06
CA GLN A 167 -34.51 19.24 -2.58
C GLN A 167 -34.47 18.06 -1.64
N LEU A 168 -34.89 16.89 -2.14
CA LEU A 168 -34.77 15.63 -1.43
C LEU A 168 -33.64 14.82 -2.07
N SER A 169 -32.68 14.38 -1.28
CA SER A 169 -31.59 13.53 -1.75
C SER A 169 -31.50 12.22 -0.96
N TYR A 170 -31.08 11.18 -1.67
CA TYR A 170 -30.76 9.89 -1.11
C TYR A 170 -29.44 9.39 -1.69
N LYS A 171 -28.49 8.99 -0.85
CA LYS A 171 -27.20 8.47 -1.25
C LYS A 171 -26.93 7.13 -0.58
N PHE A 172 -26.68 6.13 -1.41
CA PHE A 172 -26.20 4.82 -1.01
C PHE A 172 -24.69 4.74 -1.25
N ARG A 173 -23.94 4.18 -0.31
CA ARG A 173 -22.48 4.00 -0.40
C ARG A 173 -22.08 2.61 0.08
N ARG A 174 -21.16 2.00 -0.66
CA ARG A 174 -20.58 0.70 -0.34
C ARG A 174 -19.06 0.78 -0.47
N GLU A 175 -18.34 0.38 0.56
CA GLU A 175 -16.88 0.34 0.60
C GLU A 175 -16.39 -1.05 1.03
N ASN A 176 -15.41 -1.58 0.30
CA ASN A 176 -14.75 -2.85 0.58
C ASN A 176 -13.24 -2.63 0.56
N GLN A 177 -12.55 -2.95 1.65
CA GLN A 177 -11.11 -2.88 1.76
C GLN A 177 -10.54 -4.24 2.13
N ASN A 178 -9.61 -4.72 1.33
CA ASN A 178 -8.87 -5.94 1.56
C ASN A 178 -7.38 -5.60 1.62
N ASN A 179 -6.70 -6.07 2.66
CA ASN A 179 -5.26 -5.97 2.79
C ASN A 179 -4.73 -7.32 3.23
N ASP A 180 -3.85 -7.90 2.44
CA ASP A 180 -3.11 -9.11 2.80
C ASP A 180 -1.65 -8.77 2.93
N ARG A 181 -0.98 -9.44 3.86
CA ARG A 181 0.48 -9.48 3.99
C ARG A 181 0.86 -10.93 4.20
N ASN A 182 1.45 -11.53 3.19
CA ASN A 182 2.03 -12.86 3.26
C ASN A 182 3.53 -12.72 3.51
N THR A 183 4.04 -13.44 4.50
CA THR A 183 5.45 -13.45 4.85
C THR A 183 6.00 -14.86 4.63
N TYR A 184 7.15 -14.95 3.96
CA TYR A 184 7.86 -16.19 3.69
C TYR A 184 9.25 -16.10 4.31
N ASP A 185 9.64 -17.15 5.03
CA ASP A 185 10.97 -17.25 5.65
C ASP A 185 11.93 -17.95 4.70
N LEU A 186 12.78 -17.16 4.06
CA LEU A 186 13.75 -17.66 3.10
C LEU A 186 15.03 -18.18 3.75
N SER A 187 15.18 -18.05 5.08
CA SER A 187 16.43 -18.40 5.77
C SER A 187 16.82 -19.88 5.58
N ARG A 188 15.85 -20.76 5.29
CA ARG A 188 16.07 -22.20 5.02
C ARG A 188 16.72 -22.50 3.66
N PHE A 189 16.72 -21.54 2.74
CA PHE A 189 17.24 -21.71 1.39
C PHE A 189 18.65 -21.14 1.23
N PHE A 190 19.19 -20.50 2.27
CA PHE A 190 20.48 -19.84 2.24
C PHE A 190 21.33 -20.38 3.38
N ASP A 191 22.42 -21.07 3.07
CA ASP A 191 23.34 -21.68 4.04
C ASP A 191 24.39 -20.68 4.59
N GLY A 192 24.14 -19.37 4.44
CA GLY A 192 25.04 -18.31 4.91
C GLY A 192 26.38 -18.22 4.14
N THR A 193 26.60 -19.04 3.11
CA THR A 193 27.88 -19.17 2.40
C THR A 193 28.04 -18.29 1.16
N ASP A 194 26.95 -17.76 0.61
CA ASP A 194 27.01 -17.00 -0.64
C ASP A 194 26.39 -15.60 -0.49
N ASP A 195 27.12 -14.60 -0.99
CA ASP A 195 26.60 -13.28 -1.38
C ASP A 195 25.61 -13.42 -2.56
N GLU A 196 24.57 -14.23 -2.38
CA GLU A 196 23.61 -14.58 -3.42
C GLU A 196 22.59 -13.45 -3.63
N PRO A 197 22.24 -13.17 -4.89
CA PRO A 197 21.59 -11.93 -5.28
C PRO A 197 20.18 -11.82 -4.69
N LEU A 198 19.93 -10.67 -4.06
CA LEU A 198 18.67 -10.14 -3.49
C LEU A 198 17.44 -10.10 -4.42
N TYR A 199 17.39 -10.88 -5.50
CA TYR A 199 16.56 -10.60 -6.68
C TYR A 199 15.79 -11.80 -7.23
N THR A 200 16.05 -13.02 -6.77
CA THR A 200 15.36 -14.22 -7.26
C THR A 200 14.74 -15.01 -6.12
N LEU A 201 13.45 -15.33 -6.26
CA LEU A 201 12.77 -16.24 -5.34
C LEU A 201 13.28 -17.66 -5.58
N PRO A 202 13.76 -18.37 -4.54
CA PRO A 202 14.12 -19.77 -4.67
C PRO A 202 12.93 -20.60 -5.14
N GLU A 203 13.18 -21.67 -5.91
CA GLU A 203 12.13 -22.62 -6.25
C GLU A 203 11.57 -23.27 -4.97
N GLY A 204 10.24 -23.33 -4.85
CA GLY A 204 9.59 -23.88 -3.66
C GLY A 204 9.51 -22.94 -2.44
N TYR A 205 9.89 -21.65 -2.56
CA TYR A 205 9.80 -20.69 -1.45
C TYR A 205 8.41 -20.58 -0.81
N GLU A 206 7.36 -20.90 -1.57
CA GLU A 206 5.96 -20.90 -1.09
C GLU A 206 5.74 -21.88 0.07
N ALA A 207 6.52 -22.98 0.13
CA ALA A 207 6.49 -23.92 1.25
C ALA A 207 7.03 -23.32 2.56
N ALA A 208 7.77 -22.21 2.49
CA ALA A 208 8.27 -21.48 3.63
C ALA A 208 7.35 -20.33 4.08
N TYR A 209 6.06 -20.41 3.73
CA TYR A 209 5.04 -19.51 4.26
C TYR A 209 5.02 -19.52 5.79
N THR A 210 5.06 -18.33 6.39
CA THR A 210 5.04 -18.15 7.84
C THR A 210 3.76 -17.46 8.26
N ASP A 211 2.79 -18.23 8.75
CA ASP A 211 1.47 -17.73 9.17
C ASP A 211 1.57 -16.74 10.35
N SER A 212 2.43 -17.02 11.33
CA SER A 212 2.62 -16.16 12.52
C SER A 212 3.16 -14.76 12.21
N LEU A 213 3.76 -14.57 11.02
CA LEU A 213 4.25 -13.28 10.54
C LEU A 213 3.39 -12.71 9.40
N SER A 214 2.29 -13.39 9.05
CA SER A 214 1.35 -12.99 8.02
C SER A 214 0.09 -12.35 8.62
N ASN A 215 -0.62 -11.54 7.84
CA ASN A 215 -1.84 -10.88 8.30
C ASN A 215 -2.84 -10.71 7.15
N ARG A 216 -4.13 -10.85 7.46
CA ARG A 216 -5.24 -10.62 6.52
C ARG A 216 -6.28 -9.75 7.18
N SER A 217 -6.59 -8.63 6.54
CA SER A 217 -7.62 -7.70 6.97
C SER A 217 -8.67 -7.52 5.88
N ARG A 218 -9.94 -7.53 6.29
CA ARG A 218 -11.10 -7.32 5.44
C ARG A 218 -12.03 -6.35 6.16
N SER A 219 -12.45 -5.30 5.46
CA SER A 219 -13.42 -4.34 5.97
C SER A 219 -14.51 -4.13 4.92
N HIS A 220 -15.74 -4.07 5.40
CA HIS A 220 -16.91 -3.82 4.59
C HIS A 220 -17.82 -2.81 5.28
N THR A 221 -18.10 -1.70 4.60
CA THR A 221 -18.97 -0.64 5.11
C THR A 221 -20.06 -0.35 4.10
N THR A 222 -21.29 -0.26 4.60
CA THR A 222 -22.45 0.18 3.82
C THR A 222 -23.08 1.36 4.54
N ALA A 223 -23.43 2.42 3.82
CA ALA A 223 -24.03 3.62 4.38
C ALA A 223 -25.20 4.11 3.52
N HIS A 224 -26.20 4.66 4.21
CA HIS A 224 -27.40 5.27 3.64
C HIS A 224 -27.51 6.68 4.19
N GLU A 225 -27.72 7.65 3.31
CA GLU A 225 -27.81 9.07 3.66
C GLU A 225 -29.06 9.64 3.01
N VAL A 226 -29.90 10.30 3.80
CA VAL A 226 -31.10 11.00 3.34
C VAL A 226 -30.98 12.45 3.79
N ALA A 227 -31.19 13.39 2.89
CA ALA A 227 -31.22 14.80 3.24
C ALA A 227 -32.38 15.52 2.58
N LEU A 228 -32.96 16.49 3.30
CA LEU A 228 -33.97 17.40 2.81
C LEU A 228 -33.45 18.83 2.97
N HIS A 229 -33.40 19.57 1.88
CA HIS A 229 -33.04 20.98 1.86
C HIS A 229 -34.22 21.80 1.36
N LEU A 230 -34.52 22.90 2.05
CA LEU A 230 -35.53 23.88 1.66
C LEU A 230 -34.82 25.21 1.46
N ASN A 231 -34.83 25.71 0.22
CA ASN A 231 -34.14 26.93 -0.20
C ASN A 231 -35.11 27.94 -0.78
#